data_AF-A0AAD7MBG6-F1
#
_entry.id   AF-A0AAD7MBG6-F1
#
_cell.length_a   1.000
_cell.length_b   1.000
_cell.length_c   1.000
_cell.angle_alpha   90.00
_cell.angle_beta   90.00
_cell.angle_gamma   90.00
#
_symmetry.space_group_name_H-M   'P 1'
#
loop_
_entity.id
_entity.type
_entity.pdbx_description
1 polymer ?
#
loop_
_entity_poly.entity_id
_entity_poly.type
_entity_poly.pdbx_seq_one_letter_code
_entity_poly.pdbx_strand_id
1 'polypeptide(L)'
;PEDHRGRERVRPLQKSLRDKVFECKDAGAFWRVLRGWTDPRPKPIQVSLEVLTEEFQKRMNEPEECPASFNMEQLRISAELFQGMPRINEDVSPKKSFSRKLTLADIEWGKQHIMKHIRKTSLCQFHGNSVEFSRI
;
A
#
# COMPACT_ATOMS: atom_id res chain seq x y z
N PRO A 1 -16.03 0.55 -44.58
CA PRO A 1 -14.82 1.34 -44.25
C PRO A 1 -14.80 1.72 -42.75
N GLU A 2 -14.48 0.76 -41.87
CA GLU A 2 -14.42 0.97 -40.41
C GLU A 2 -13.22 0.24 -39.77
N ASP A 3 -12.16 -0.03 -40.52
CA ASP A 3 -11.09 -0.95 -40.06
C ASP A 3 -9.85 -0.25 -39.47
N HIS A 4 -9.94 1.07 -39.20
CA HIS A 4 -8.78 1.91 -38.84
C HIS A 4 -8.76 2.42 -37.39
N ARG A 5 -9.91 2.43 -36.69
CA ARG A 5 -10.02 2.99 -35.32
C ARG A 5 -9.23 2.19 -34.27
N GLY A 6 -9.06 0.89 -34.47
CA GLY A 6 -8.26 0.05 -33.58
C GLY A 6 -6.75 0.31 -33.71
N ARG A 7 -6.26 0.57 -34.92
CA ARG A 7 -4.82 0.75 -35.20
C ARG A 7 -4.28 2.05 -34.61
N GLU A 8 -5.07 3.11 -34.62
CA GLU A 8 -4.68 4.40 -34.01
C GLU A 8 -4.50 4.30 -32.49
N ARG A 9 -5.30 3.46 -31.81
CA ARG A 9 -5.16 3.22 -30.36
C ARG A 9 -4.00 2.29 -30.01
N VAL A 10 -3.68 1.34 -30.89
CA VAL A 10 -2.62 0.35 -30.68
C VAL A 10 -1.22 0.94 -30.93
N ARG A 11 -1.08 1.86 -31.90
CA ARG A 11 0.18 2.54 -32.24
C ARG A 11 0.91 3.20 -31.05
N PRO A 12 0.26 4.02 -30.19
CA PRO A 12 0.95 4.65 -29.06
C PRO A 12 1.40 3.61 -28.03
N LEU A 13 0.60 2.57 -27.80
CA LEU A 13 0.98 1.46 -26.92
C LEU A 13 2.23 0.75 -27.46
N GLN A 14 2.21 0.31 -28.72
CA GLN A 14 3.35 -0.34 -29.38
C GLN A 14 4.60 0.53 -29.36
N LYS A 15 4.47 1.84 -29.60
CA LYS A 15 5.58 2.79 -29.50
C LYS A 15 6.16 2.82 -28.09
N SER A 16 5.33 2.92 -27.05
CA SER A 16 5.81 2.92 -25.66
C SER A 16 6.49 1.61 -25.26
N LEU A 17 5.99 0.46 -25.75
CA LEU A 17 6.59 -0.85 -25.47
C LEU A 17 7.95 -0.97 -26.16
N ARG A 18 8.02 -0.53 -27.42
CA ARG A 18 9.26 -0.44 -28.18
C ARG A 18 10.29 0.40 -27.43
N ASP A 19 9.95 1.63 -27.06
CA ASP A 19 10.88 2.55 -26.38
C ASP A 19 11.41 1.94 -25.08
N LYS A 20 10.54 1.29 -24.27
CA LYS A 20 10.95 0.58 -23.05
C LYS A 20 11.96 -0.55 -23.27
N VAL A 21 11.87 -1.27 -24.41
CA VAL A 21 12.84 -2.32 -24.75
C VAL A 21 14.16 -1.72 -25.20
N PHE A 22 14.14 -0.62 -25.97
CA PHE A 22 15.36 0.04 -26.43
C PHE A 22 16.10 0.81 -25.32
N GLU A 23 15.39 1.24 -24.28
CA GLU A 23 15.99 1.93 -23.12
C GLU A 23 16.61 0.97 -22.07
N CYS A 24 16.49 -0.35 -22.26
CA CYS A 24 17.07 -1.33 -21.34
C CYS A 24 18.60 -1.33 -21.43
N LYS A 25 19.26 -1.01 -20.31
CA LYS A 25 20.73 -0.92 -20.21
C LYS A 25 21.43 -2.27 -20.09
N ASP A 26 20.71 -3.32 -19.68
CA ASP A 26 21.25 -4.66 -19.46
C ASP A 26 20.21 -5.75 -19.78
N ALA A 27 20.68 -6.98 -19.93
CA ALA A 27 19.83 -8.13 -20.25
C ALA A 27 18.77 -8.41 -19.17
N GLY A 28 19.08 -8.16 -17.90
CA GLY A 28 18.14 -8.36 -16.79
C GLY A 28 16.98 -7.35 -16.79
N ALA A 29 17.23 -6.11 -17.20
CA ALA A 29 16.20 -5.10 -17.44
C ALA A 29 15.30 -5.50 -18.61
N PHE A 30 15.89 -5.95 -19.72
CA PHE A 30 15.17 -6.47 -20.88
C PHE A 30 14.21 -7.61 -20.50
N TRP A 31 14.70 -8.63 -19.80
CA TRP A 31 13.88 -9.77 -19.38
C TRP A 31 12.79 -9.40 -18.37
N ARG A 32 12.95 -8.35 -17.56
CA ARG A 32 11.89 -7.85 -16.68
C ARG A 32 10.78 -7.16 -17.45
N VAL A 33 11.12 -6.34 -18.44
CA VAL A 33 10.15 -5.68 -19.31
C VAL A 33 9.35 -6.73 -20.11
N LEU A 34 10.04 -7.72 -20.68
CA LEU A 34 9.41 -8.79 -21.45
C LEU A 34 8.47 -9.64 -20.60
N ARG A 35 8.91 -10.08 -19.41
CA ARG A 35 8.08 -10.85 -18.47
C ARG A 35 6.83 -10.10 -18.03
N GLY A 36 6.90 -8.78 -17.88
CA GLY A 36 5.71 -7.96 -17.58
C GLY A 36 4.63 -7.99 -18.68
N TRP A 37 4.97 -8.44 -19.90
CA TRP A 37 4.04 -8.57 -21.03
C TRP A 37 3.64 -10.01 -21.30
N THR A 38 4.58 -10.95 -21.15
CA THR A 38 4.37 -12.36 -21.48
C THR A 38 3.84 -13.17 -20.32
N ASP A 39 4.21 -12.80 -19.09
CA ASP A 39 3.83 -13.59 -17.93
C ASP A 39 2.36 -13.32 -17.59
N PRO A 40 1.58 -14.36 -17.25
CA PRO A 40 0.23 -14.17 -16.75
C PRO A 40 0.30 -13.25 -15.53
N ARG A 41 -0.42 -12.12 -15.57
CA ARG A 41 -0.56 -11.29 -14.37
C ARG A 41 -1.16 -12.17 -13.27
N PRO A 42 -0.59 -12.21 -12.06
CA PRO A 42 -1.18 -12.94 -10.96
C PRO A 42 -2.61 -12.43 -10.80
N LYS A 43 -3.58 -13.35 -10.97
CA LYS A 43 -4.98 -12.99 -10.80
C LYS A 43 -5.16 -12.55 -9.35
N PRO A 44 -5.88 -11.45 -9.08
CA PRO A 44 -6.22 -11.11 -7.72
C PRO A 44 -6.94 -12.33 -7.12
N ILE A 45 -6.45 -12.80 -5.98
CA ILE A 45 -7.07 -13.92 -5.27
C ILE A 45 -8.45 -13.42 -4.85
N GLN A 46 -9.49 -13.99 -5.46
CA GLN A 46 -10.86 -13.71 -5.07
C GLN A 46 -11.16 -14.51 -3.82
N VAL A 47 -10.97 -13.86 -2.66
CA VAL A 47 -11.46 -14.36 -1.38
C VAL A 47 -12.86 -13.81 -1.15
N SER A 48 -13.74 -14.66 -0.63
CA SER A 48 -15.10 -14.21 -0.29
C SER A 48 -15.08 -13.33 0.96
N LEU A 49 -16.12 -12.52 1.14
CA LEU A 49 -16.23 -11.65 2.30
C LEU A 49 -16.36 -12.47 3.59
N GLU A 50 -17.02 -13.63 3.52
CA GLU A 50 -17.19 -14.55 4.64
C GLU A 50 -15.84 -15.08 5.12
N VAL A 51 -14.98 -15.53 4.20
CA VAL A 51 -13.62 -16.01 4.51
C VAL A 51 -12.77 -14.91 5.14
N LEU A 52 -12.88 -13.67 4.64
CA LEU A 52 -12.19 -12.53 5.23
C LEU A 52 -12.73 -12.19 6.62
N THR A 53 -14.03 -12.33 6.84
CA THR A 53 -14.68 -12.04 8.12
C THR A 53 -14.23 -13.03 9.19
N GLU A 54 -14.15 -14.32 8.87
CA GLU A 54 -13.65 -15.35 9.78
C GLU A 54 -12.18 -15.12 10.15
N GLU A 55 -11.31 -14.88 9.17
CA GLU A 55 -9.89 -14.58 9.42
C GLU A 55 -9.71 -13.28 10.22
N PHE A 56 -10.53 -12.27 9.95
CA PHE A 56 -10.50 -11.02 10.68
C PHE A 56 -10.91 -11.23 12.14
N GLN A 57 -12.02 -11.93 12.40
CA GLN A 57 -12.47 -12.27 13.76
C GLN A 57 -11.41 -13.07 14.51
N LYS A 58 -10.78 -14.06 13.87
CA LYS A 58 -9.70 -14.85 14.46
C LYS A 58 -8.49 -14.02 14.87
N ARG A 59 -8.18 -12.94 14.14
CA ARG A 59 -7.03 -12.07 14.42
C ARG A 59 -7.34 -10.95 15.41
N MET A 60 -8.60 -10.49 15.45
CA MET A 60 -9.04 -9.41 16.34
C MET A 60 -9.35 -9.91 17.74
N ASN A 61 -9.71 -11.19 17.87
CA ASN A 61 -9.91 -11.82 19.17
C ASN A 61 -8.58 -12.29 19.76
N GLU A 62 -8.49 -12.27 21.09
CA GLU A 62 -7.33 -12.76 21.81
C GLU A 62 -7.10 -14.25 21.46
N PRO A 63 -5.87 -14.66 21.11
CA PRO A 63 -5.58 -16.06 20.85
C PRO A 63 -5.82 -16.89 22.12
N GLU A 64 -6.48 -18.04 21.99
CA GLU A 64 -6.78 -18.93 23.12
C GLU A 64 -5.52 -19.39 23.86
N GLU A 65 -4.40 -19.49 23.13
CA GLU A 65 -3.09 -19.83 23.67
C GLU A 65 -2.06 -18.79 23.24
N CYS A 66 -1.30 -18.27 24.21
CA CYS A 66 -0.17 -17.40 23.93
C CYS A 66 0.95 -18.23 23.25
N PRO A 67 1.45 -17.84 22.06
CA PRO A 67 2.48 -18.60 21.37
C PRO A 67 3.73 -18.79 22.25
N ALA A 68 4.35 -19.97 22.22
CA ALA A 68 5.57 -20.25 23.00
C ALA A 68 6.76 -19.32 22.66
N SER A 69 6.75 -18.70 21.48
CA SER A 69 7.73 -17.69 21.06
C SER A 69 7.50 -16.31 21.66
N PHE A 70 6.36 -16.07 22.33
CA PHE A 70 5.99 -14.77 22.86
C PHE A 70 6.71 -14.51 24.18
N ASN A 71 7.26 -13.32 24.35
CA ASN A 71 7.94 -12.94 25.58
C ASN A 71 6.91 -12.60 26.65
N MET A 72 6.64 -13.56 27.53
CA MET A 72 5.66 -13.42 28.61
C MET A 72 5.95 -12.24 29.54
N GLU A 73 7.23 -11.88 29.72
CA GLU A 73 7.60 -10.74 30.55
C GLU A 73 7.24 -9.41 29.89
N GLN A 74 7.43 -9.29 28.57
CA GLN A 74 6.94 -8.13 27.82
C GLN A 74 5.42 -8.04 27.82
N LEU A 75 4.72 -9.18 27.71
CA LEU A 75 3.27 -9.23 27.81
C LEU A 75 2.80 -8.74 29.19
N ARG A 76 3.44 -9.21 30.27
CA ARG A 76 3.15 -8.77 31.65
C ARG A 76 3.35 -7.27 31.83
N ILE A 77 4.48 -6.73 31.39
CA ILE A 77 4.78 -5.28 31.43
C ILE A 77 3.73 -4.50 30.64
N SER A 78 3.35 -4.98 29.45
CA SER A 78 2.34 -4.31 28.62
C SER A 78 0.95 -4.33 29.27
N ALA A 79 0.58 -5.41 29.95
CA ALA A 79 -0.67 -5.52 30.69
C ALA A 79 -0.72 -4.57 31.89
N GLU A 80 0.38 -4.45 32.64
CA GLU A 80 0.52 -3.48 33.74
C GLU A 80 0.42 -2.04 33.25
N LEU A 81 1.11 -1.73 32.14
CA LEU A 81 1.00 -0.42 31.48
C LEU A 81 -0.43 -0.12 31.04
N PHE A 82 -1.12 -1.11 30.46
CA PHE A 82 -2.50 -0.96 30.01
C PHE A 82 -3.47 -0.74 31.17
N GLN A 83 -3.30 -1.44 32.29
CA GLN A 83 -4.09 -1.19 33.51
C GLN A 83 -3.88 0.22 34.08
N GLY A 84 -2.69 0.78 33.89
CA GLY A 84 -2.39 2.17 34.23
C GLY A 84 -2.90 3.20 33.23
N MET A 85 -3.39 2.80 32.05
CA MET A 85 -3.95 3.73 31.08
C MET A 85 -5.35 4.19 31.52
N PRO A 86 -5.67 5.49 31.38
CA PRO A 86 -7.00 5.97 31.70
C PRO A 86 -8.02 5.35 30.74
N ARG A 87 -9.15 4.90 31.30
CA ARG A 87 -10.24 4.22 30.55
C ARG A 87 -10.79 5.06 29.39
N ILE A 88 -10.66 6.37 29.51
CA ILE A 88 -10.88 7.36 28.47
C ILE A 88 -9.58 8.15 28.41
N ASN A 89 -8.96 8.23 27.23
CA ASN A 89 -7.88 9.20 27.04
C ASN A 89 -8.52 10.59 27.12
N GLU A 90 -8.55 11.17 28.32
CA GLU A 90 -9.05 12.51 28.53
C GLU A 90 -8.03 13.49 27.97
N ASP A 91 -8.49 14.27 27.01
CA ASP A 91 -7.68 15.31 26.43
C ASP A 91 -7.62 16.51 27.39
N VAL A 92 -6.55 16.55 28.17
CA VAL A 92 -6.28 17.64 29.13
C VAL A 92 -5.78 18.91 28.42
N SER A 93 -5.64 18.92 27.09
CA SER A 93 -5.26 20.12 26.36
C SER A 93 -6.42 21.12 26.33
N PRO A 94 -6.17 22.44 26.45
CA PRO A 94 -7.21 23.46 26.35
C PRO A 94 -8.03 23.43 25.04
N LYS A 95 -7.58 22.66 24.03
CA LYS A 95 -8.18 22.60 22.69
C LYS A 95 -8.80 21.25 22.34
N LYS A 96 -8.77 20.25 23.23
CA LYS A 96 -9.28 18.90 22.96
C LYS A 96 -8.73 18.30 21.63
N SER A 97 -7.43 18.50 21.36
CA SER A 97 -6.73 17.79 20.29
C SER A 97 -5.70 16.78 20.83
N PHE A 98 -5.88 15.49 20.52
CA PHE A 98 -4.92 14.40 20.82
C PHE A 98 -3.57 14.55 20.09
N SER A 99 -3.49 15.47 19.14
CA SER A 99 -2.30 15.73 18.34
C SER A 99 -1.70 17.08 18.71
N ARG A 100 -0.37 17.11 18.85
CA ARG A 100 0.38 18.37 18.72
C ARG A 100 -0.10 19.09 17.46
N LYS A 101 -0.15 20.43 17.47
CA LYS A 101 -0.50 21.20 16.28
C LYS A 101 0.36 20.73 15.11
N LEU A 102 -0.29 20.29 14.04
CA LEU A 102 0.39 19.84 12.84
C LEU A 102 1.15 21.05 12.25
N THR A 103 2.47 20.95 12.22
CA THR A 103 3.34 22.02 11.74
C THR A 103 3.63 21.85 10.25
N LEU A 104 4.10 22.91 9.60
CA LEU A 104 4.58 22.81 8.22
C LEU A 104 5.73 21.79 8.09
N ALA A 105 6.52 21.59 9.15
CA ALA A 105 7.57 20.58 9.20
C ALA A 105 7.01 19.14 9.15
N ASP A 106 5.87 18.88 9.80
CA ASP A 106 5.19 17.58 9.74
C ASP A 106 4.68 17.28 8.32
N ILE A 107 4.15 18.30 7.64
CA ILE A 107 3.69 18.19 6.25
C ILE A 107 4.87 17.89 5.33
N GLU A 108 5.98 18.60 5.49
CA GLU A 108 7.17 18.42 4.68
C GLU A 108 7.80 17.04 4.91
N TRP A 109 7.88 16.59 6.16
CA TRP A 109 8.29 15.23 6.49
C TRP A 109 7.39 14.17 5.84
N GLY A 110 6.07 14.36 5.90
CA GLY A 110 5.09 13.46 5.28
C GLY A 110 5.25 13.38 3.76
N LYS A 111 5.45 14.53 3.10
CA LYS A 111 5.75 14.59 1.66
C LYS A 111 7.03 13.82 1.32
N GLN A 112 8.11 14.04 2.06
CA GLN A 112 9.37 13.35 1.85
C GLN A 112 9.26 11.85 2.08
N HIS A 113 8.53 11.44 3.12
CA HIS A 113 8.26 10.04 3.42
C HIS A 113 7.49 9.38 2.27
N ILE A 114 6.39 10.00 1.81
CA ILE A 114 5.59 9.51 0.69
C ILE A 114 6.45 9.42 -0.59
N MET A 115 7.23 10.46 -0.92
CA MET A 115 8.11 10.45 -2.11
C MET A 115 9.17 9.34 -2.05
N LYS A 116 9.73 9.07 -0.87
CA LYS A 116 10.71 7.99 -0.65
C LYS A 116 10.12 6.61 -0.91
N HIS A 117 8.84 6.41 -0.62
CA HIS A 117 8.16 5.11 -0.74
C HIS A 117 7.36 4.95 -2.04
N ILE A 118 6.89 6.02 -2.68
CA ILE A 118 6.28 5.99 -4.02
C ILE A 118 7.31 5.55 -5.07
N ARG A 119 8.59 5.93 -4.96
CA ARG A 119 9.64 5.47 -5.88
C ARG A 119 9.86 3.95 -5.88
N LYS A 120 9.35 3.21 -4.89
CA LYS A 120 9.38 1.74 -4.85
C LYS A 120 8.12 1.09 -5.40
N THR A 121 7.05 1.85 -5.59
CA THR A 121 5.75 1.32 -6.02
C THR A 121 5.39 1.97 -7.34
N SER A 122 5.74 1.33 -8.46
CA SER A 122 5.56 1.81 -9.83
C SER A 122 4.10 1.89 -10.30
N LEU A 123 3.13 2.10 -9.39
CA LEU A 123 1.70 1.95 -9.65
C LEU A 123 0.82 3.15 -9.27
N CYS A 124 1.36 4.22 -8.68
CA CYS A 124 0.54 5.39 -8.32
C CYS A 124 1.16 6.67 -8.88
N GLN A 125 0.59 7.20 -9.97
CA GLN A 125 0.86 8.55 -10.43
C GLN A 125 -0.17 9.49 -9.81
N PHE A 126 0.28 10.40 -8.94
CA PHE A 126 -0.55 11.47 -8.38
C PHE A 126 -0.55 12.66 -9.35
N HIS A 127 -1.72 13.08 -9.80
CA HIS A 127 -1.93 14.37 -10.48
C HIS A 127 -2.93 15.19 -9.66
N GLY A 128 -2.41 16.13 -8.86
CA GLY A 128 -3.25 17.02 -8.05
C GLY A 128 -4.07 16.31 -6.95
N ASN A 129 -5.24 16.86 -6.63
CA ASN A 129 -6.12 16.45 -5.51
C ASN A 129 -7.03 15.24 -5.82
N SER A 130 -6.76 14.47 -6.89
CA SER A 130 -7.56 13.29 -7.23
C SER A 130 -6.69 12.05 -7.35
N VAL A 131 -7.17 10.95 -6.78
CA VAL A 131 -6.60 9.60 -6.92
C VAL A 131 -7.56 8.81 -7.79
N GLU A 132 -7.23 8.65 -9.07
CA GLU A 132 -7.94 7.73 -9.94
C GLU A 132 -7.25 6.37 -9.91
N PHE A 133 -7.95 5.36 -9.39
CA PHE A 133 -7.60 3.97 -9.64
C PHE A 133 -8.03 3.64 -11.05
N SER A 134 -7.10 3.62 -12.00
CA SER A 134 -7.38 3.16 -13.35
C SER A 134 -7.77 1.68 -13.33
N ARG A 135 -9.08 1.40 -13.45
CA ARG A 135 -9.58 0.10 -13.91
C ARG A 135 -9.10 -0.09 -15.36
N ILE A 136 -8.46 -1.23 -15.62
CA ILE A 136 -8.35 -1.80 -16.97
C ILE A 136 -9.27 -3.01 -16.98
#